data_AF-W6QK01-F1
#
_entry.id   AF-W6QK01-F1
#
_cell.length_a   1.000
_cell.length_b   1.000
_cell.length_c   1.000
_cell.angle_alpha   90.00
_cell.angle_beta   90.00
_cell.angle_gamma   90.00
#
_symmetry.space_group_name_H-M   'P 1'
#
loop_
_entity.id
_entity.type
_entity.pdbx_description
1 polymer ?
#
loop_
_entity_poly.entity_id
_entity_poly.type
_entity_poly.pdbx_seq_one_letter_code
_entity_poly.pdbx_strand_id
1 'polypeptide(L)' 'MPSFEPNERDALFSISRPMLSFRPENRPSAQQVLESEWMVKWALPEYEKIRNAQH' A
#
# COMPACT_ATOMS: atom_id res chain seq x y z
N MET A 1 -10.04 3.73 15.62
CA MET A 1 -9.02 3.45 14.58
C MET A 1 -7.91 4.46 14.79
N PRO A 2 -6.64 4.05 14.93
CA PRO A 2 -5.55 5.01 14.83
C PRO A 2 -5.71 5.77 13.51
N SER A 3 -5.60 7.10 13.55
CA SER A 3 -5.63 7.91 12.34
C SER A 3 -4.32 7.71 11.60
N PHE A 4 -4.41 7.42 10.30
CA PHE A 4 -3.24 7.55 9.43
C PHE A 4 -2.74 8.99 9.44
N GLU A 5 -1.42 9.15 9.44
CA GLU A 5 -0.82 10.44 9.12
C GLU A 5 -1.29 10.89 7.73
N PRO A 6 -1.52 12.20 7.49
CA PRO A 6 -2.09 12.67 6.23
C PRO A 6 -1.36 12.14 4.99
N ASN A 7 -0.03 12.10 5.03
CA ASN A 7 0.80 11.61 3.93
C ASN A 7 0.63 10.11 3.68
N GLU A 8 0.52 9.30 4.75
CA GLU A 8 0.29 7.87 4.62
C GLU A 8 -1.08 7.60 4.03
N ARG A 9 -2.10 8.32 4.49
CA ARG A 9 -3.47 8.22 4.00
C ARG A 9 -3.56 8.56 2.52
N ASP A 10 -2.92 9.64 2.10
CA ASP A 10 -2.96 10.11 0.73
C ASP A 10 -2.19 9.13 -0.20
N ALA A 11 -1.04 8.62 0.27
CA ALA A 11 -0.30 7.56 -0.44
C ALA A 11 -1.12 6.27 -0.56
N LEU A 12 -1.81 5.83 0.50
CA LEU A 12 -2.70 4.66 0.47
C LEU A 12 -3.84 4.85 -0.55
N PHE A 13 -4.47 6.02 -0.57
CA PHE A 13 -5.53 6.30 -1.54
C PHE A 13 -5.03 6.43 -2.97
N SER A 14 -3.79 6.89 -3.17
CA SER A 14 -3.19 6.99 -4.50
C SER A 14 -3.06 5.62 -5.19
N ILE A 15 -2.82 4.54 -4.44
CA ILE A 15 -2.69 3.18 -5.00
C ILE A 15 -3.99 2.37 -4.91
N SER A 16 -4.77 2.50 -3.82
CA SER A 16 -5.99 1.71 -3.63
C SER A 16 -7.13 2.09 -4.59
N ARG A 17 -7.28 3.38 -4.91
CA ARG A 17 -8.31 3.84 -5.86
C ARG A 17 -8.15 3.21 -7.26
N PRO A 18 -6.98 3.26 -7.91
CA PRO A 18 -6.81 2.65 -9.23
C PRO A 18 -6.87 1.12 -9.18
N MET A 19 -6.45 0.47 -8.09
CA MET A 19 -6.62 -0.99 -7.90
C MET A 19 -8.10 -1.43 -7.97
N LEU A 20 -9.02 -0.57 -7.53
CA LEU A 20 -10.46 -0.82 -7.53
C LEU A 20 -11.16 -0.30 -8.80
N SER A 21 -10.41 0.01 -9.86
CA SER A 21 -10.99 0.43 -11.13
C SER A 21 -11.94 -0.63 -11.70
N PHE A 22 -13.10 -0.19 -12.18
CA PHE A 22 -14.08 -1.08 -12.83
C PHE A 22 -13.46 -1.76 -14.07
N ARG A 23 -12.83 -0.96 -14.93
CA ARG A 23 -12.08 -1.46 -16.09
C ARG A 23 -10.77 -2.09 -15.63
N PRO A 24 -10.50 -3.37 -15.91
CA PRO A 24 -9.30 -4.04 -15.44
C PRO A 24 -8.02 -3.46 -16.04
N GLU A 25 -8.08 -2.88 -17.25
CA GLU A 25 -6.92 -2.28 -17.93
C GLU A 25 -6.39 -1.03 -17.23
N ASN A 26 -7.22 -0.41 -16.38
CA ASN A 26 -6.85 0.76 -15.57
C ASN A 26 -6.23 0.36 -14.23
N ARG A 27 -6.21 -0.93 -13.88
CA ARG A 27 -5.64 -1.41 -12.62
C ARG A 27 -4.13 -1.51 -12.77
N PRO A 28 -3.35 -1.11 -11.75
CA PRO A 28 -1.92 -1.35 -11.72
C PRO A 28 -1.63 -2.85 -11.64
N SER A 29 -0.49 -3.26 -12.18
CA SER A 29 0.03 -4.61 -11.97
C SER A 29 0.44 -4.83 -10.50
N ALA A 30 0.56 -6.08 -10.09
CA ALA A 30 1.06 -6.41 -8.74
C ALA A 30 2.44 -5.80 -8.48
N GLN A 31 3.33 -5.78 -9.48
CA GLN A 31 4.65 -5.17 -9.37
C GLN A 31 4.56 -3.66 -9.11
N GLN A 32 3.72 -2.94 -9.88
CA GLN A 32 3.52 -1.50 -9.69
C GLN A 32 2.95 -1.17 -8.29
N VAL A 33 2.08 -2.03 -7.75
CA VAL A 33 1.58 -1.88 -6.37
C VAL A 33 2.71 -2.07 -5.37
N LEU A 34 3.51 -3.13 -5.49
CA LEU A 34 4.63 -3.42 -4.59
C LEU A 34 5.70 -2.32 -4.59
N GLU A 35 5.89 -1.64 -5.72
CA GLU A 35 6.83 -0.53 -5.89
C GLU A 35 6.24 0.84 -5.49
N SER A 36 4.95 0.90 -5.13
CA SER A 36 4.30 2.15 -4.75
C SER A 36 4.87 2.73 -3.47
N GLU A 37 4.78 4.07 -3.34
CA GLU A 37 5.27 4.79 -2.16
C GLU A 37 4.66 4.23 -0.87
N TRP A 38 3.35 3.92 -0.87
CA TRP A 38 2.67 3.39 0.31
C TRP A 38 3.27 2.04 0.75
N MET A 39 3.51 1.15 -0.21
CA MET A 39 4.08 -0.17 0.06
C MET A 39 5.49 -0.07 0.61
N VAL A 40 6.36 0.72 -0.03
CA VAL A 40 7.79 0.80 0.33
C VAL A 40 8.00 1.52 1.67
N LYS A 41 7.29 2.62 1.92
CA LYS A 41 7.53 3.45 3.11
C LYS A 41 6.80 2.98 4.36
N TRP A 42 5.60 2.38 4.22
CA TRP A 42 4.77 2.02 5.38
C TRP A 42 4.48 0.51 5.45
N ALA A 43 3.94 -0.08 4.39
CA ALA A 43 3.40 -1.44 4.48
C ALA A 43 4.46 -2.54 4.64
N LEU A 44 5.49 -2.55 3.79
CA LEU A 44 6.54 -3.56 3.83
C LEU A 44 7.36 -3.50 5.12
N PRO A 45 7.81 -2.33 5.63
CA PRO A 45 8.48 -2.27 6.92
C PRO A 45 7.65 -2.82 8.07
N GLU A 46 6.33 -2.55 8.10
CA GLU A 46 5.46 -3.04 9.17
C GLU A 46 5.23 -4.56 9.06
N TYR A 47 5.05 -5.07 7.83
CA TYR A 47 5.00 -6.50 7.56
C TYR A 47 6.25 -7.23 8.05
N GLU A 48 7.43 -6.67 7.76
CA GLU A 48 8.73 -7.23 8.18
C GLU A 48 8.86 -7.27 9.71
N LYS A 49 8.44 -6.22 10.43
CA LYS A 49 8.41 -6.24 11.91
C LYS A 49 7.52 -7.35 12.43
N ILE A 50 6.30 -7.49 11.90
CA ILE A 50 5.35 -8.52 12.32
C ILE A 50 5.92 -9.92 12.03
N ARG A 51 6.46 -10.13 10.83
CA ARG A 51 7.06 -11.40 10.42
C ARG A 51 8.22 -11.79 11.34
N ASN A 52 9.09 -10.85 11.67
CA ASN A 52 10.25 -11.10 12.53
C ASN A 52 9.86 -11.27 14.00
N ALA A 53 8.75 -10.67 14.46
CA ALA A 53 8.24 -10.85 15.82
C ALA A 53 7.50 -12.18 16.04
N GLN A 54 7.16 -12.90 14.96
CA GLN A 54 6.52 -14.21 14.99
C GLN A 54 7.52 -15.39 14.93
N HIS A 55 8.81 -15.09 14.78
CA HIS A 55 9.92 -16.03 14.88
C HIS A 55 10.66 -15.88 16.21
#